data_AF-A0A7S4R7H3-F1
#
_entry.id   AF-A0A7S4R7H3-F1
#
_cell.length_a   1.000
_cell.length_b   1.000
_cell.length_c   1.000
_cell.angle_alpha   90.00
_cell.angle_beta   90.00
_cell.angle_gamma   90.00
#
_symmetry.space_group_name_H-M   'P 1'
#
loop_
_entity.id
_entity.type
_entity.pdbx_description
1 polymer ?
#
loop_
_entity_poly.entity_id
_entity_poly.type
_entity_poly.pdbx_seq_one_letter_code
_entity_poly.pdbx_strand_id
1 'polypeptide(L)'
;VGSPCCGKGSEGACNVLCCGCSDGCKEEPPEANRTEITDGMKGILFNQWPMVLAHDAASTYAPSDSCGIQNQVNSWAVTQSRGGLQHLLACGARALDIRPYLKKDGQLVLHHG
;
A
#
# COMPACT_ATOMS: atom_id res chain seq x y z
N VAL A 1 -10.47 -22.74 -19.95
CA VAL A 1 -10.36 -21.26 -19.96
C VAL A 1 -10.21 -20.86 -18.50
N GLY A 2 -9.04 -20.37 -18.09
CA GLY A 2 -8.73 -20.16 -16.68
C GLY A 2 -9.75 -19.23 -15.98
N SER A 3 -10.02 -19.50 -14.70
CA SER A 3 -10.78 -18.60 -13.82
C SER A 3 -10.06 -18.26 -12.49
N PRO A 4 -8.75 -17.93 -12.48
CA PRO A 4 -7.89 -18.69 -11.57
C PRO A 4 -6.97 -17.84 -10.66
N CYS A 5 -7.27 -16.56 -10.48
CA CYS A 5 -6.22 -15.54 -10.48
C CYS A 5 -5.67 -15.21 -9.08
N CYS A 6 -4.40 -15.58 -8.88
CA CYS A 6 -3.47 -15.03 -7.90
C CYS A 6 -3.49 -15.68 -6.53
N GLY A 7 -3.31 -17.00 -6.58
CA GLY A 7 -2.41 -17.69 -5.67
C GLY A 7 -2.95 -17.93 -4.26
N LYS A 8 -4.12 -18.57 -4.13
CA LYS A 8 -4.48 -19.46 -3.01
C LYS A 8 -3.84 -19.11 -1.64
N GLY A 9 -4.26 -17.97 -1.12
CA GLY A 9 -4.30 -17.61 0.30
C GLY A 9 -5.16 -16.34 0.46
N SER A 10 -6.15 -16.25 1.35
CA SER A 10 -6.81 -17.32 2.16
C SER A 10 -8.16 -17.76 1.57
N GLU A 11 -8.07 -18.60 0.54
CA GLU A 11 -9.07 -19.57 0.06
C GLU A 11 -10.46 -19.10 -0.45
N GLY A 12 -10.72 -17.79 -0.53
CA GLY A 12 -11.95 -17.22 -1.13
C GLY A 12 -11.67 -16.25 -2.28
N ALA A 13 -12.54 -16.19 -3.29
CA ALA A 13 -12.29 -15.49 -4.55
C ALA A 13 -12.15 -13.96 -4.42
N CYS A 14 -10.97 -13.43 -4.77
CA CYS A 14 -10.74 -12.01 -5.04
C CYS A 14 -11.43 -11.60 -6.35
N ASN A 15 -12.05 -10.42 -6.41
CA ASN A 15 -13.17 -10.22 -7.33
C ASN A 15 -13.44 -8.71 -7.62
N VAL A 16 -13.91 -8.18 -8.78
CA VAL A 16 -15.12 -8.65 -9.44
C VAL A 16 -15.04 -10.07 -9.94
N LEU A 17 -13.85 -10.51 -10.36
CA LEU A 17 -13.26 -11.87 -10.13
C LEU A 17 -11.71 -11.84 -10.29
N CYS A 18 -11.03 -10.76 -9.82
CA CYS A 18 -9.60 -10.58 -9.45
C CYS A 18 -8.91 -9.48 -10.29
N CYS A 19 -8.89 -8.20 -9.88
CA CYS A 19 -8.37 -7.09 -10.71
C CYS A 19 -6.82 -7.04 -10.91
N GLY A 20 -6.20 -8.12 -11.39
CA GLY A 20 -5.00 -8.08 -12.23
C GLY A 20 -3.62 -8.27 -11.58
N CYS A 21 -3.53 -8.52 -10.27
CA CYS A 21 -2.44 -9.06 -9.41
C CYS A 21 -0.96 -9.05 -9.87
N SER A 22 0.07 -8.96 -9.01
CA SER A 22 0.24 -9.40 -7.61
C SER A 22 -0.29 -8.41 -6.55
N ASP A 23 -0.72 -8.93 -5.38
CA ASP A 23 -1.50 -8.28 -4.29
C ASP A 23 -2.93 -7.85 -4.67
N GLY A 24 -3.57 -8.59 -5.58
CA GLY A 24 -4.89 -8.27 -6.15
C GLY A 24 -6.02 -8.18 -5.11
N CYS A 25 -5.83 -8.79 -3.95
CA CYS A 25 -6.49 -8.44 -2.72
C CYS A 25 -5.39 -7.87 -1.83
N LYS A 26 -5.39 -6.55 -1.62
CA LYS A 26 -4.42 -5.85 -0.76
C LYS A 26 -4.76 -6.13 0.71
N GLU A 27 -4.83 -7.41 1.03
CA GLU A 27 -4.87 -7.91 2.39
C GLU A 27 -3.56 -7.52 3.07
N GLU A 28 -3.61 -7.46 4.38
CA GLU A 28 -2.50 -7.06 5.24
C GLU A 28 -1.30 -7.98 4.97
N PRO A 29 -0.19 -7.50 4.39
CA PRO A 29 1.04 -8.28 4.33
C PRO A 29 1.48 -8.62 5.77
N PRO A 30 2.08 -9.80 5.99
CA PRO A 30 2.61 -10.16 7.29
C PRO A 30 3.67 -9.15 7.72
N GLU A 31 3.77 -8.90 9.03
CA GLU A 31 4.77 -7.98 9.58
C GLU A 31 6.17 -8.34 9.06
N ALA A 32 6.91 -7.33 8.59
CA ALA A 32 8.25 -7.55 8.08
C ALA A 32 9.16 -8.01 9.23
N ASN A 33 9.91 -9.09 9.01
CA ASN A 33 10.88 -9.55 9.98
C ASN A 33 11.96 -8.47 10.15
N ARG A 34 12.14 -7.97 11.38
CA ARG A 34 13.09 -6.89 11.64
C ARG A 34 14.50 -7.44 11.66
N THR A 35 15.29 -7.15 10.63
CA THR A 35 16.73 -7.39 10.65
C THR A 35 17.39 -6.40 11.62
N GLU A 36 18.26 -6.89 12.50
CA GLU A 36 19.03 -6.02 13.38
C GLU A 36 20.03 -5.16 12.59
N ILE A 37 20.15 -3.89 12.98
CA ILE A 37 21.13 -2.97 12.39
C ILE A 37 22.52 -3.44 12.84
N THR A 38 23.34 -3.89 11.89
CA THR A 38 24.72 -4.27 12.18
C THR A 38 25.64 -3.05 12.29
N ASP A 39 26.81 -3.18 12.92
CA ASP A 39 27.78 -2.09 13.01
C ASP A 39 28.28 -1.61 11.63
N GLY A 40 28.32 -2.51 10.64
CA GLY A 40 28.67 -2.17 9.25
C GLY A 40 27.61 -1.34 8.51
N MET A 41 26.40 -1.21 9.08
CA MET A 41 25.30 -0.38 8.56
C MET A 41 25.31 1.04 9.12
N LYS A 42 26.10 1.31 10.17
CA LYS A 42 26.20 2.64 10.79
C LYS A 42 26.98 3.59 9.87
N GLY A 43 26.44 4.80 9.66
CA GLY A 43 27.10 5.84 8.88
C GLY A 43 26.87 5.76 7.36
N ILE A 44 26.07 4.80 6.87
CA ILE A 44 25.61 4.78 5.47
C ILE A 44 24.70 5.99 5.22
N LEU A 45 24.94 6.71 4.12
CA LEU A 45 24.10 7.84 3.72
C LEU A 45 22.73 7.35 3.22
N PHE A 46 21.66 8.14 3.41
CA PHE A 46 20.32 7.73 2.98
C PHE A 46 20.19 7.42 1.49
N ASN A 47 20.96 8.08 0.62
CA ASN A 47 20.98 7.80 -0.82
C ASN A 47 21.73 6.51 -1.20
N GLN A 48 22.41 5.86 -0.25
CA GLN A 48 23.10 4.59 -0.40
C GLN A 48 22.39 3.45 0.34
N TRP A 49 21.35 3.77 1.12
CA TRP A 49 20.56 2.79 1.85
C TRP A 49 19.36 2.34 1.01
N PRO A 50 19.18 1.03 0.74
CA PRO A 50 17.99 0.55 0.06
C PRO A 50 16.76 0.75 0.95
N MET A 51 15.80 1.54 0.48
CA MET A 51 14.54 1.81 1.19
C MET A 51 13.35 1.24 0.44
N VAL A 52 12.41 0.68 1.20
CA VAL A 52 11.08 0.36 0.69
C VAL A 52 10.26 1.65 0.67
N LEU A 53 9.72 1.98 -0.51
CA LEU A 53 8.88 3.15 -0.73
C LEU A 53 7.43 2.74 -0.92
N ALA A 54 6.51 3.41 -0.23
CA ALA A 54 5.08 3.30 -0.47
C ALA A 54 4.60 4.42 -1.40
N HIS A 55 4.21 4.07 -2.62
CA HIS A 55 3.68 4.99 -3.64
C HIS A 55 2.23 5.38 -3.31
N ASP A 56 1.88 6.67 -3.37
CA ASP A 56 0.57 7.19 -2.94
C ASP A 56 0.14 6.62 -1.57
N ALA A 57 1.05 6.77 -0.59
CA ALA A 57 1.00 6.06 0.69
C ALA A 57 -0.31 6.29 1.46
N ALA A 58 -0.86 7.49 1.34
CA ALA A 58 -2.11 7.88 2.00
C ALA A 58 -3.34 7.10 1.52
N SER A 59 -3.28 6.46 0.36
CA SER A 59 -4.39 5.65 -0.16
C SER A 59 -4.76 4.48 0.76
N THR A 60 -3.87 4.11 1.70
CA THR A 60 -4.14 3.16 2.79
C THR A 60 -5.37 3.53 3.64
N TYR A 61 -5.73 4.82 3.72
CA TYR A 61 -6.88 5.31 4.49
C TYR A 61 -8.21 5.30 3.73
N ALA A 62 -8.26 4.86 2.47
CA ALA A 62 -9.51 4.92 1.72
C ALA A 62 -10.59 3.99 2.34
N PRO A 63 -11.85 4.46 2.44
CA PRO A 63 -12.87 3.87 3.32
C PRO A 63 -13.55 2.61 2.79
N SER A 64 -13.24 2.18 1.56
CA SER A 64 -13.88 1.04 0.92
C SER A 64 -12.86 0.18 0.20
N ASP A 65 -13.16 -1.11 0.04
CA ASP A 65 -12.31 -2.01 -0.73
C ASP A 65 -12.20 -1.58 -2.19
N SER A 66 -11.05 -1.86 -2.77
CA SER A 66 -10.84 -1.80 -4.21
C SER A 66 -11.56 -2.99 -4.87
N CYS A 67 -11.79 -2.91 -6.18
CA CYS A 67 -12.33 -4.02 -6.99
C CYS A 67 -13.83 -4.33 -6.80
N GLY A 68 -14.55 -3.55 -5.99
CA GLY A 68 -16.02 -3.63 -5.85
C GLY A 68 -16.80 -2.84 -6.92
N ILE A 69 -17.96 -3.34 -7.34
CA ILE A 69 -18.84 -2.69 -8.35
C ILE A 69 -19.27 -1.28 -7.91
N GLN A 70 -19.43 -1.06 -6.60
CA GLN A 70 -19.89 0.21 -6.04
C GLN A 70 -18.77 1.26 -5.88
N ASN A 71 -17.49 0.88 -5.95
CA ASN A 71 -16.35 1.76 -5.66
C ASN A 71 -15.27 1.69 -6.75
N GLN A 72 -15.68 1.89 -8.01
CA GLN A 72 -14.78 1.78 -9.17
C GLN A 72 -13.57 2.71 -9.09
N VAL A 73 -13.71 3.89 -8.46
CA VAL A 73 -12.60 4.83 -8.24
C VAL A 73 -11.49 4.18 -7.41
N ASN A 74 -11.83 3.41 -6.38
CA ASN A 74 -10.83 2.74 -5.53
C ASN A 74 -10.05 1.65 -6.26
N SER A 75 -10.59 1.10 -7.35
CA SER A 75 -9.86 0.14 -8.19
C SER A 75 -8.67 0.78 -8.91
N TRP A 76 -8.66 2.10 -9.06
CA TRP A 76 -7.59 2.84 -9.75
C TRP A 76 -6.79 3.73 -8.80
N ALA A 77 -7.46 4.38 -7.84
CA ALA A 77 -6.85 5.36 -6.94
C ALA A 77 -6.18 4.76 -5.70
N VAL A 78 -6.45 3.48 -5.37
CA VAL A 78 -5.86 2.86 -4.17
C VAL A 78 -4.61 2.09 -4.56
N THR A 79 -3.48 2.47 -3.99
CA THR A 79 -2.16 1.87 -4.29
C THR A 79 -1.65 1.02 -3.13
N GLN A 80 -2.04 1.31 -1.89
CA GLN A 80 -1.58 0.61 -0.69
C GLN A 80 -2.65 -0.29 -0.04
N SER A 81 -2.20 -1.27 0.76
CA SER A 81 -3.06 -2.04 1.67
C SER A 81 -3.66 -1.14 2.75
N ARG A 82 -4.76 -1.60 3.36
CA ARG A 82 -5.40 -0.92 4.50
C ARG A 82 -4.54 -1.05 5.76
N GLY A 83 -4.74 -0.15 6.72
CA GLY A 83 -4.03 -0.18 8.01
C GLY A 83 -3.32 1.13 8.41
N GLY A 84 -3.37 2.16 7.57
CA GLY A 84 -2.77 3.46 7.87
C GLY A 84 -1.25 3.48 7.65
N LEU A 85 -0.63 4.65 7.82
CA LEU A 85 0.82 4.78 7.66
C LEU A 85 1.60 3.91 8.64
N GLN A 86 1.06 3.70 9.85
CA GLN A 86 1.67 2.82 10.84
C GLN A 86 1.85 1.40 10.31
N HIS A 87 0.86 0.88 9.59
CA HIS A 87 0.95 -0.43 8.95
C HIS A 87 2.08 -0.46 7.90
N LEU A 88 2.17 0.56 7.04
CA LEU A 88 3.25 0.66 6.05
C LEU A 88 4.64 0.66 6.72
N LEU A 89 4.78 1.38 7.83
CA LEU A 89 6.02 1.42 8.61
C LEU A 89 6.34 0.07 9.27
N ALA A 90 5.33 -0.65 9.76
CA ALA A 90 5.48 -1.99 10.33
C ALA A 90 5.92 -3.00 9.25
N CYS A 91 5.44 -2.84 8.01
CA CYS A 91 5.84 -3.60 6.84
C CYS A 91 7.20 -3.17 6.24
N GLY A 92 7.92 -2.25 6.91
CA GLY A 92 9.28 -1.87 6.55
C GLY A 92 9.40 -0.67 5.61
N ALA A 93 8.30 -0.03 5.20
CA ALA A 93 8.38 1.20 4.42
C ALA A 93 9.14 2.29 5.20
N ARG A 94 10.07 2.96 4.54
CA ARG A 94 10.84 4.09 5.11
C ARG A 94 10.84 5.33 4.21
N ALA A 95 10.26 5.22 3.02
CA ALA A 95 9.91 6.35 2.17
C ALA A 95 8.40 6.29 1.88
N LEU A 96 7.73 7.45 1.96
CA LEU A 96 6.29 7.58 1.75
C LEU A 96 6.05 8.68 0.72
N ASP A 97 5.37 8.36 -0.38
CA ASP A 97 4.87 9.35 -1.32
C ASP A 97 3.54 9.91 -0.78
N ILE A 98 3.55 11.19 -0.37
CA ILE A 98 2.40 11.89 0.20
C ILE A 98 1.99 13.01 -0.76
N ARG A 99 0.74 12.93 -1.24
CA ARG A 99 0.18 13.89 -2.19
C ARG A 99 -0.99 14.65 -1.55
N PRO A 100 -0.76 15.84 -0.98
CA PRO A 100 -1.82 16.62 -0.38
C PRO A 100 -2.55 17.50 -1.40
N TYR A 101 -3.81 17.77 -1.14
CA TYR A 101 -4.62 18.80 -1.77
C TYR A 101 -4.86 19.94 -0.79
N LEU A 102 -4.62 21.18 -1.23
CA LEU A 102 -4.89 22.39 -0.44
C LEU A 102 -6.33 22.84 -0.65
N LYS A 103 -7.14 22.74 0.40
CA LYS A 103 -8.50 23.26 0.42
C LYS A 103 -8.50 24.79 0.51
N LYS A 104 -9.63 25.39 0.16
CA LYS A 104 -9.84 26.86 0.19
C LYS A 104 -9.71 27.47 1.59
N ASP A 105 -9.91 26.67 2.64
CA ASP A 105 -9.78 27.07 4.05
C ASP A 105 -8.34 26.93 4.59
N GLY A 106 -7.37 26.57 3.73
CA GLY A 106 -5.97 26.40 4.11
C GLY A 106 -5.62 25.01 4.65
N GLN A 107 -6.60 24.10 4.77
CA GLN A 107 -6.32 22.73 5.20
C GLN A 107 -5.68 21.90 4.09
N LEU A 108 -4.67 21.10 4.46
CA LEU A 108 -4.15 20.04 3.59
C LEU A 108 -4.90 18.75 3.87
N VAL A 109 -5.42 18.13 2.82
CA VAL A 109 -6.01 16.78 2.89
C VAL A 109 -5.27 15.83 1.97
N LEU A 110 -5.11 14.59 2.40
CA LEU A 110 -4.50 13.57 1.55
C LEU A 110 -5.39 13.29 0.34
N HIS A 111 -4.80 13.22 -0.84
CA HIS A 111 -5.52 13.09 -2.11
C HIS A 111 -4.79 12.15 -3.06
N HIS A 112 -5.54 11.54 -3.97
CA HIS A 112 -5.00 10.85 -5.15
C HIS A 112 -5.70 11.47 -6.36
N GLY A 113 -4.95 12.26 -7.13
CA GLY A 113 -5.42 13.10 -8.23
C GLY A 113 -5.88 12.31 -9.45
#